data_AF-D9PYZ8-F1
#
_entry.id   AF-D9PYZ8-F1
#
_cell.length_a   1.000
_cell.length_b   1.000
_cell.length_c   1.000
_cell.angle_alpha   90.00
_cell.angle_beta   90.00
_cell.angle_gamma   90.00
#
_symmetry.space_group_name_H-M   'P 1'
#
loop_
_entity.id
_entity.type
_entity.pdbx_description
1 polymer ?
#
loop_
_entity_poly.entity_id
_entity_poly.type
_entity_poly.pdbx_seq_one_letter_code
_entity_poly.pdbx_strand_id
1 'polypeptide(L)'
;MRLLYLALAVGVVAFALTGPQAAACSQYYTMIPRGNYSLLTLAGVNNYNAYIGGLQDGATAMISPMLWNLVGGTGNVTMVLSGGRLYVYINVTGVSRAIKFTPVVGFPDIMYGWYSWGPFYTRTSSYGFLSLPMPASEVPDLWSVVNYSLSLSRGAYNDFSYDIWLVRSPGVTSLGPSDVELMLWMFANQSLAGLPYWVTWRPITMPTLINGDIENVTYQVFILPRNGGPSGWMLIILIPEVNTSGGQYHGLLKGEYGVNLGELMNETLNIIGEFNGTRWEQGLYLSVIQLGAEVDAPGGDMIMNFNVSSWYLVNGSPTNLCSAMTTTTTTSVTAPQLTSTTSNVSTPVVSRSLTTSSSVQSPRPGEAHEVEELLVPAVVVITALIVALALLTKRK
;
A
#
# COMPACT_ATOMS: atom_id res chain seq x y z
N MET A 1 -11.60 -83.31 -20.32
CA MET A 1 -10.60 -82.83 -19.35
C MET A 1 -9.66 -81.87 -20.08
N ARG A 2 -9.45 -80.66 -19.52
CA ARG A 2 -8.64 -79.52 -20.00
C ARG A 2 -9.28 -78.78 -21.21
N LEU A 3 -9.95 -77.63 -21.15
CA LEU A 3 -9.99 -76.47 -20.23
C LEU A 3 -8.60 -75.88 -19.93
N LEU A 4 -8.22 -74.79 -20.60
CA LEU A 4 -7.79 -73.53 -19.96
C LEU A 4 -7.36 -72.43 -20.97
N TYR A 5 -8.07 -71.30 -20.87
CA TYR A 5 -7.74 -69.89 -21.12
C TYR A 5 -7.06 -69.43 -22.43
N LEU A 6 -7.89 -68.87 -23.32
CA LEU A 6 -7.53 -67.70 -24.13
C LEU A 6 -8.44 -66.55 -23.70
N ALA A 7 -7.95 -65.68 -22.81
CA ALA A 7 -8.65 -64.48 -22.38
C ALA A 7 -8.43 -63.39 -23.44
N LEU A 8 -9.45 -63.15 -24.26
CA LEU A 8 -9.50 -62.00 -25.17
C LEU A 8 -9.80 -60.76 -24.32
N ALA A 9 -8.76 -59.99 -23.99
CA ALA A 9 -8.92 -58.69 -23.35
C ALA A 9 -9.46 -57.69 -24.38
N VAL A 10 -10.78 -57.45 -24.35
CA VAL A 10 -11.39 -56.31 -25.04
C VAL A 10 -11.05 -55.06 -24.24
N GLY A 11 -9.94 -54.42 -24.61
CA GLY A 11 -9.58 -53.09 -24.14
C GLY A 11 -10.53 -52.06 -24.76
N VAL A 12 -11.61 -51.73 -24.06
CA VAL A 12 -12.39 -50.52 -24.36
C VAL A 12 -11.54 -49.33 -23.94
N VAL A 13 -10.81 -48.76 -24.89
CA VAL A 13 -10.19 -47.45 -24.74
C VAL A 13 -11.31 -46.44 -24.74
N ALA A 14 -11.78 -46.06 -23.55
CA ALA A 14 -12.63 -44.90 -23.38
C ALA A 14 -11.76 -43.66 -23.67
N PHE A 15 -11.77 -43.21 -24.92
CA PHE A 15 -11.41 -41.83 -25.22
C PHE A 15 -12.42 -40.93 -24.53
N ALA A 16 -12.09 -40.47 -23.33
CA ALA A 16 -12.73 -39.31 -22.76
C ALA A 16 -12.42 -38.14 -23.69
N LEU A 17 -13.36 -37.87 -24.60
CA LEU A 17 -13.45 -36.59 -25.29
C LEU A 17 -13.75 -35.55 -24.23
N THR A 18 -12.70 -35.05 -23.57
CA THR A 18 -12.79 -33.79 -22.84
C THR A 18 -13.03 -32.74 -23.92
N GLY A 19 -14.30 -32.36 -24.11
CA GLY A 19 -14.64 -31.20 -24.92
C GLY A 19 -13.82 -30.00 -24.45
N PRO A 20 -13.54 -29.02 -25.33
CA PRO A 20 -12.78 -27.84 -24.97
C PRO A 20 -13.41 -27.21 -23.73
N GLN A 21 -12.65 -27.23 -22.63
CA GLN A 21 -13.05 -26.61 -21.37
C GLN A 21 -13.24 -25.13 -21.68
N ALA A 22 -14.48 -24.65 -21.62
CA ALA A 22 -14.77 -23.24 -21.84
C ALA A 22 -13.84 -22.44 -20.92
N ALA A 23 -13.04 -21.54 -21.49
CA ALA A 23 -12.08 -20.75 -20.73
C ALA A 23 -12.84 -20.08 -19.58
N ALA A 24 -12.49 -20.45 -18.34
CA ALA A 24 -13.13 -19.90 -17.16
C ALA A 24 -12.94 -18.38 -17.17
N CYS A 25 -14.03 -17.65 -17.03
CA CYS A 25 -14.01 -16.19 -17.02
C CYS A 25 -13.15 -15.65 -15.88
N SER A 26 -12.33 -14.64 -16.17
CA SER A 26 -11.55 -13.95 -15.16
C SER A 26 -12.47 -13.25 -14.16
N GLN A 27 -12.22 -13.46 -12.86
CA GLN A 27 -12.95 -12.83 -11.77
C GLN A 27 -12.13 -11.67 -11.19
N TYR A 28 -12.78 -10.52 -10.97
CA TYR A 28 -12.15 -9.28 -10.51
C TYR A 28 -12.55 -8.94 -9.08
N TYR A 29 -11.56 -8.67 -8.24
CA TYR A 29 -11.75 -8.28 -6.84
C TYR A 29 -11.17 -6.89 -6.61
N THR A 30 -12.03 -5.93 -6.24
CA THR A 30 -11.62 -4.53 -6.06
C THR A 30 -10.77 -4.34 -4.81
N MET A 31 -9.63 -3.66 -4.93
CA MET A 31 -8.74 -3.33 -3.82
C MET A 31 -8.90 -1.88 -3.33
N ILE A 32 -9.80 -1.11 -3.96
CA ILE A 32 -10.18 0.25 -3.54
C ILE A 32 -11.61 0.22 -3.00
N PRO A 33 -11.87 0.72 -1.78
CA PRO A 33 -13.23 0.79 -1.26
C PRO A 33 -14.15 1.66 -2.15
N ARG A 34 -15.41 1.27 -2.32
CA ARG A 34 -16.37 1.97 -3.21
C ARG A 34 -17.07 3.19 -2.57
N GLY A 35 -16.75 3.49 -1.31
CA GLY A 35 -17.36 4.58 -0.56
C GLY A 35 -17.01 5.99 -1.09
N ASN A 36 -17.73 6.99 -0.58
CA ASN A 36 -17.36 8.40 -0.72
C ASN A 36 -16.83 8.87 0.63
N TYR A 37 -15.53 9.16 0.71
CA TYR A 37 -14.88 9.55 1.95
C TYR A 37 -13.77 10.57 1.68
N SER A 38 -13.50 11.46 2.62
CA SER A 38 -12.38 12.39 2.53
C SER A 38 -11.61 12.41 3.85
N LEU A 39 -10.32 12.14 3.77
CA LEU A 39 -9.39 12.14 4.88
C LEU A 39 -8.49 13.36 4.74
N LEU A 40 -8.56 14.26 5.72
CA LEU A 40 -7.72 15.45 5.78
C LEU A 40 -6.72 15.30 6.92
N THR A 41 -5.43 15.45 6.60
CA THR A 41 -4.34 15.50 7.59
C THR A 41 -3.62 16.83 7.44
N LEU A 42 -3.47 17.57 8.55
CA LEU A 42 -2.75 18.83 8.57
C LEU A 42 -1.27 18.56 8.83
N ALA A 43 -0.36 19.24 8.13
CA ALA A 43 1.08 18.97 8.20
C ALA A 43 1.71 19.12 9.61
N GLY A 44 1.02 19.79 10.54
CA GLY A 44 1.44 19.97 11.93
C GLY A 44 0.63 19.16 12.95
N VAL A 45 -0.27 18.26 12.53
CA VAL A 45 -1.15 17.49 13.42
C VAL A 45 -1.19 16.04 12.97
N ASN A 46 -0.98 15.10 13.90
CA ASN A 46 -1.08 13.64 13.77
C ASN A 46 -1.04 13.07 12.32
N ASN A 47 0.10 12.51 11.93
CA ASN A 47 0.35 12.00 10.59
C ASN A 47 -0.15 10.58 10.31
N TYR A 48 -0.92 10.01 11.25
CA TYR A 48 -1.37 8.61 11.22
C TYR A 48 -2.90 8.47 11.18
N ASN A 49 -3.61 9.47 10.66
CA ASN A 49 -5.03 9.32 10.38
C ASN A 49 -5.24 8.24 9.32
N ALA A 50 -6.25 7.40 9.49
CA ALA A 50 -6.55 6.34 8.56
C ALA A 50 -8.06 6.12 8.45
N TYR A 51 -8.49 5.53 7.33
CA TYR A 51 -9.86 5.07 7.12
C TYR A 51 -9.87 3.64 6.61
N ILE A 52 -10.67 2.78 7.24
CA ILE A 52 -10.87 1.39 6.80
C ILE A 52 -12.22 1.30 6.09
N GLY A 53 -12.19 0.96 4.80
CA GLY A 53 -13.36 0.82 3.94
C GLY A 53 -13.61 -0.62 3.50
N GLY A 54 -14.88 -0.94 3.28
CA GLY A 54 -15.30 -2.25 2.76
C GLY A 54 -14.95 -2.46 1.29
N LEU A 55 -14.47 -3.65 0.99
CA LEU A 55 -14.29 -4.21 -0.35
C LEU A 55 -15.42 -5.25 -0.61
N GLN A 56 -15.26 -6.05 -1.67
CA GLN A 56 -16.16 -7.18 -1.95
C GLN A 56 -15.98 -8.31 -0.92
N ASP A 57 -16.97 -9.18 -0.79
CA ASP A 57 -16.93 -10.40 0.02
C ASP A 57 -16.51 -10.20 1.50
N GLY A 58 -16.78 -9.01 2.04
CA GLY A 58 -16.47 -8.68 3.44
C GLY A 58 -14.99 -8.35 3.71
N ALA A 59 -14.13 -8.34 2.69
CA ALA A 59 -12.77 -7.85 2.82
C ALA A 59 -12.76 -6.32 3.06
N THR A 60 -11.65 -5.79 3.58
CA THR A 60 -11.45 -4.35 3.80
C THR A 60 -10.06 -3.91 3.35
N ALA A 61 -9.93 -2.62 3.04
CA ALA A 61 -8.64 -1.96 2.83
C ALA A 61 -8.57 -0.70 3.69
N MET A 62 -7.38 -0.34 4.13
CA MET A 62 -7.10 0.91 4.83
C MET A 62 -6.54 1.93 3.84
N ILE A 63 -6.93 3.19 3.94
CA ILE A 63 -6.26 4.31 3.28
C ILE A 63 -5.63 5.22 4.33
N SER A 64 -4.42 5.70 4.07
CA SER A 64 -3.70 6.54 5.02
C SER A 64 -2.74 7.51 4.33
N PRO A 65 -2.59 8.75 4.82
CA PRO A 65 -1.55 9.65 4.32
C PRO A 65 -0.14 9.17 4.69
N MET A 66 0.00 8.37 5.75
CA MET A 66 1.26 7.74 6.20
C MET A 66 2.48 8.67 6.08
N LEU A 67 2.36 9.87 6.63
CA LEU A 67 3.42 10.88 6.61
C LEU A 67 4.41 10.66 7.77
N TRP A 68 4.98 9.44 7.82
CA TRP A 68 5.72 8.93 8.96
C TRP A 68 6.96 9.74 9.33
N ASN A 69 7.55 10.47 8.38
CA ASN A 69 8.71 11.31 8.63
C ASN A 69 8.38 12.80 8.77
N LEU A 70 7.13 13.21 8.51
CA LEU A 70 6.73 14.61 8.65
C LEU A 70 6.58 14.97 10.13
N VAL A 71 7.19 16.07 10.59
CA VAL A 71 7.01 16.59 11.97
C VAL A 71 6.68 18.07 12.01
N GLY A 72 6.71 18.75 10.88
CA GLY A 72 6.33 20.15 10.78
C GLY A 72 6.16 20.59 9.34
N GLY A 73 5.42 21.69 9.17
CA GLY A 73 5.08 22.28 7.88
C GLY A 73 3.75 23.01 7.97
N THR A 74 3.39 23.70 6.89
CA THR A 74 2.09 24.38 6.75
C THR A 74 1.33 23.79 5.59
N GLY A 75 0.02 23.57 5.76
CA GLY A 75 -0.86 23.01 4.73
C GLY A 75 -1.39 21.64 5.11
N ASN A 76 -1.72 20.82 4.11
CA ASN A 76 -2.41 19.56 4.32
C ASN A 76 -2.12 18.49 3.26
N VAL A 77 -2.44 17.26 3.62
CA VAL A 77 -2.65 16.14 2.71
C VAL A 77 -4.11 15.75 2.77
N THR A 78 -4.76 15.67 1.62
CA THR A 78 -6.16 15.28 1.48
C THR A 78 -6.25 14.04 0.60
N MET A 79 -6.84 12.96 1.13
CA MET A 79 -7.17 11.77 0.37
C MET A 79 -8.68 11.70 0.16
N VAL A 80 -9.12 11.59 -1.09
CA VAL A 80 -10.54 11.53 -1.46
C VAL A 80 -10.82 10.20 -2.11
N LEU A 81 -11.69 9.42 -1.48
CA LEU A 81 -12.28 8.21 -2.04
C LEU A 81 -13.58 8.61 -2.73
N SER A 82 -13.71 8.29 -4.02
CA SER A 82 -14.93 8.57 -4.78
C SER A 82 -15.14 7.54 -5.88
N GLY A 83 -16.27 6.83 -5.83
CA GLY A 83 -16.66 5.88 -6.87
C GLY A 83 -15.67 4.74 -7.11
N GLY A 84 -14.97 4.27 -6.07
CA GLY A 84 -13.94 3.22 -6.19
C GLY A 84 -12.60 3.71 -6.74
N ARG A 85 -12.35 5.03 -6.68
CA ARG A 85 -11.10 5.69 -7.08
C ARG A 85 -10.53 6.43 -5.87
N LEU A 86 -9.21 6.51 -5.79
CA LEU A 86 -8.51 7.29 -4.78
C LEU A 86 -7.81 8.49 -5.43
N TYR A 87 -8.02 9.67 -4.87
CA TYR A 87 -7.30 10.88 -5.23
C TYR A 87 -6.50 11.37 -4.01
N VAL A 88 -5.23 11.66 -4.19
CA VAL A 88 -4.36 12.15 -3.11
C VAL A 88 -3.81 13.51 -3.52
N TYR A 89 -4.09 14.51 -2.71
CA TYR A 89 -3.63 15.89 -2.90
C TYR A 89 -2.71 16.26 -1.76
N ILE A 90 -1.48 16.68 -2.09
CA ILE A 90 -0.46 17.07 -1.13
C ILE A 90 -0.14 18.53 -1.39
N ASN A 91 -0.36 19.37 -0.39
CA ASN A 91 -0.03 20.79 -0.43
C ASN A 91 0.56 21.17 0.93
N VAL A 92 1.85 20.91 1.09
CA VAL A 92 2.60 21.17 2.31
C VAL A 92 3.83 22.00 1.97
N THR A 93 4.04 23.09 2.69
CA THR A 93 5.23 23.95 2.57
C THR A 93 6.01 24.00 3.87
N GLY A 94 7.30 24.31 3.78
CA GLY A 94 8.19 24.40 4.95
C GLY A 94 8.31 23.06 5.71
N VAL A 95 8.41 21.96 4.97
CA VAL A 95 8.50 20.59 5.47
C VAL A 95 9.69 20.44 6.41
N SER A 96 9.41 19.92 7.61
CA SER A 96 10.40 19.48 8.58
C SER A 96 10.28 17.98 8.80
N ARG A 97 11.42 17.28 8.82
CA ARG A 97 11.52 15.83 8.94
C ARG A 97 12.04 15.39 10.32
N ALA A 98 11.49 14.30 10.85
CA ALA A 98 12.03 13.66 12.06
C ALA A 98 13.44 13.09 11.80
N ILE A 99 13.59 12.40 10.67
CA ILE A 99 14.77 11.65 10.26
C ILE A 99 15.35 12.34 9.03
N LYS A 100 16.49 13.01 9.21
CA LYS A 100 17.09 13.88 8.19
C LYS A 100 17.93 13.15 7.14
N PHE A 101 18.38 11.92 7.41
CA PHE A 101 19.25 11.18 6.49
C PHE A 101 18.48 10.51 5.34
N THR A 102 17.17 10.31 5.51
CA THR A 102 16.30 9.80 4.45
C THR A 102 15.58 10.98 3.79
N PRO A 103 15.49 11.01 2.44
CA PRO A 103 14.72 12.03 1.75
C PRO A 103 13.21 11.86 2.01
N VAL A 104 12.74 10.62 2.11
CA VAL A 104 11.31 10.29 2.15
C VAL A 104 10.60 10.97 3.32
N VAL A 105 9.49 11.66 3.02
CA VAL A 105 8.63 12.33 4.00
C VAL A 105 7.49 11.41 4.45
N GLY A 106 6.99 10.57 3.56
CA GLY A 106 5.89 9.66 3.82
C GLY A 106 5.54 8.79 2.62
N PHE A 107 4.56 7.91 2.83
CA PHE A 107 4.08 6.97 1.83
C PHE A 107 2.54 6.93 1.81
N PRO A 108 1.83 7.98 1.33
CA PRO A 108 0.38 7.96 1.26
C PRO A 108 -0.10 6.75 0.45
N ASP A 109 -0.97 5.93 1.03
CA ASP A 109 -1.19 4.57 0.54
C ASP A 109 -2.61 4.02 0.69
N ILE A 110 -2.81 2.87 0.04
CA ILE A 110 -3.86 1.89 0.30
C ILE A 110 -3.19 0.62 0.83
N MET A 111 -3.59 0.13 2.00
CA MET A 111 -3.04 -1.04 2.67
C MET A 111 -4.07 -2.16 2.75
N TYR A 112 -3.64 -3.39 2.43
CA TYR A 112 -4.40 -4.63 2.60
C TYR A 112 -3.56 -5.67 3.37
N GLY A 113 -4.09 -6.19 4.47
CA GLY A 113 -3.46 -7.23 5.28
C GLY A 113 -3.22 -6.80 6.73
N TRP A 114 -2.13 -7.27 7.32
CA TRP A 114 -1.77 -7.06 8.72
C TRP A 114 -0.44 -6.33 8.86
N TYR A 115 -0.49 -5.10 9.39
CA TYR A 115 0.65 -4.25 9.70
C TYR A 115 0.75 -4.08 11.23
N SER A 116 1.48 -4.96 11.90
CA SER A 116 1.54 -5.03 13.39
C SER A 116 2.72 -4.29 14.01
N TRP A 117 3.50 -3.56 13.23
CA TRP A 117 4.56 -2.67 13.72
C TRP A 117 4.17 -1.21 13.55
N GLY A 118 5.02 -0.32 14.08
CA GLY A 118 4.81 1.11 13.96
C GLY A 118 4.90 1.57 12.50
N PRO A 119 4.06 2.52 12.06
CA PRO A 119 3.28 3.39 12.94
C PRO A 119 1.79 3.03 13.15
N PHE A 120 1.18 2.14 12.36
CA PHE A 120 -0.29 1.97 12.37
C PHE A 120 -0.82 0.88 13.29
N TYR A 121 -0.09 -0.21 13.53
CA TYR A 121 -0.56 -1.34 14.35
C TYR A 121 -2.01 -1.77 13.99
N THR A 122 -2.25 -2.06 12.71
CA THR A 122 -3.59 -2.26 12.15
C THR A 122 -3.71 -3.55 11.34
N ARG A 123 -4.95 -3.99 11.12
CA ARG A 123 -5.27 -5.18 10.33
C ARG A 123 -6.58 -4.96 9.56
N THR A 124 -6.59 -5.35 8.29
CA THR A 124 -7.79 -5.40 7.46
C THR A 124 -8.37 -6.81 7.43
N SER A 125 -9.65 -6.91 7.07
CA SER A 125 -10.29 -8.17 6.73
C SER A 125 -9.86 -8.59 5.33
N SER A 126 -9.52 -9.86 5.15
CA SER A 126 -8.99 -10.36 3.89
C SER A 126 -10.02 -11.13 3.07
N TYR A 127 -9.83 -11.15 1.76
CA TYR A 127 -10.44 -12.13 0.87
C TYR A 127 -10.05 -13.55 1.28
N GLY A 128 -10.97 -14.49 1.16
CA GLY A 128 -10.72 -15.89 1.56
C GLY A 128 -9.53 -16.51 0.82
N PHE A 129 -9.39 -16.24 -0.48
CA PHE A 129 -8.31 -16.77 -1.31
C PHE A 129 -6.95 -16.09 -1.09
N LEU A 130 -6.92 -14.92 -0.45
CA LEU A 130 -5.69 -14.15 -0.14
C LEU A 130 -5.76 -13.69 1.31
N SER A 131 -5.84 -14.66 2.22
CA SER A 131 -6.05 -14.44 3.67
C SER A 131 -4.76 -14.05 4.36
N LEU A 132 -4.47 -12.75 4.49
CA LEU A 132 -3.21 -12.28 5.06
C LEU A 132 -3.23 -12.24 6.61
N PRO A 133 -2.13 -12.61 7.28
CA PRO A 133 -0.89 -13.13 6.72
C PRO A 133 -1.02 -14.58 6.26
N MET A 134 -0.34 -14.92 5.15
CA MET A 134 -0.26 -16.29 4.64
C MET A 134 1.18 -16.65 4.26
N PRO A 135 1.56 -17.94 4.21
CA PRO A 135 2.88 -18.33 3.71
C PRO A 135 3.13 -17.75 2.32
N ALA A 136 4.28 -17.10 2.11
CA ALA A 136 4.62 -16.43 0.86
C ALA A 136 4.68 -17.42 -0.33
N SER A 137 5.07 -18.67 -0.07
CA SER A 137 5.08 -19.76 -1.05
C SER A 137 3.69 -20.28 -1.42
N GLU A 138 2.64 -19.88 -0.71
CA GLU A 138 1.26 -20.30 -0.94
C GLU A 138 0.42 -19.18 -1.57
N VAL A 139 1.03 -18.02 -1.85
CA VAL A 139 0.32 -16.91 -2.51
C VAL A 139 -0.15 -17.38 -3.89
N PRO A 140 -1.48 -17.32 -4.16
CA PRO A 140 -2.02 -17.85 -5.41
C PRO A 140 -1.61 -17.01 -6.61
N ASP A 141 -1.67 -17.62 -7.79
CA ASP A 141 -1.49 -16.94 -9.07
C ASP A 141 -2.63 -15.93 -9.31
N LEU A 142 -2.38 -14.69 -8.90
CA LEU A 142 -3.32 -13.58 -8.99
C LEU A 142 -2.64 -12.37 -9.58
N TRP A 143 -3.23 -11.81 -10.62
CA TRP A 143 -2.75 -10.53 -11.15
C TRP A 143 -3.22 -9.39 -10.27
N SER A 144 -2.29 -8.61 -9.72
CA SER A 144 -2.58 -7.31 -9.11
C SER A 144 -2.39 -6.24 -10.17
N VAL A 145 -3.47 -5.60 -10.57
CA VAL A 145 -3.48 -4.61 -11.65
C VAL A 145 -3.95 -3.26 -11.12
N VAL A 146 -3.17 -2.23 -11.38
CA VAL A 146 -3.40 -0.86 -10.95
C VAL A 146 -3.42 0.06 -12.17
N ASN A 147 -4.34 1.03 -12.18
CA ASN A 147 -4.33 2.15 -13.11
C ASN A 147 -4.16 3.44 -12.31
N TYR A 148 -3.08 4.17 -12.58
CA TYR A 148 -2.73 5.36 -11.80
C TYR A 148 -2.22 6.50 -12.68
N SER A 149 -2.11 7.69 -12.10
CA SER A 149 -1.32 8.78 -12.67
C SER A 149 -0.75 9.70 -11.60
N LEU A 150 0.44 10.21 -11.87
CA LEU A 150 1.20 11.11 -11.02
C LEU A 150 1.22 12.52 -11.62
N SER A 151 1.15 13.54 -10.76
CA SER A 151 1.24 14.95 -11.15
C SER A 151 2.05 15.71 -10.11
N LEU A 152 3.16 16.30 -10.56
CA LEU A 152 4.13 16.97 -9.71
C LEU A 152 4.24 18.45 -10.09
N SER A 153 4.11 19.34 -9.11
CA SER A 153 4.41 20.78 -9.26
C SER A 153 5.67 21.17 -8.48
N ARG A 154 5.77 20.78 -7.20
CA ARG A 154 6.94 20.98 -6.34
C ARG A 154 7.16 19.76 -5.44
N GLY A 155 8.42 19.46 -5.12
CA GLY A 155 8.82 18.26 -4.39
C GLY A 155 9.34 17.18 -5.35
N ALA A 156 9.28 15.91 -4.92
CA ALA A 156 9.57 14.77 -5.77
C ALA A 156 8.75 13.55 -5.35
N TYR A 157 8.40 12.70 -6.31
CA TYR A 157 8.07 11.30 -6.05
C TYR A 157 9.37 10.52 -6.13
N ASN A 158 9.76 9.76 -5.11
CA ASN A 158 10.85 8.79 -5.24
C ASN A 158 10.39 7.61 -6.08
N ASP A 159 9.18 7.13 -5.78
CA ASP A 159 8.51 6.06 -6.49
C ASP A 159 6.98 6.19 -6.44
N PHE A 160 6.34 5.37 -7.28
CA PHE A 160 5.00 4.88 -7.04
C PHE A 160 5.08 3.36 -7.09
N SER A 161 4.73 2.70 -6.00
CA SER A 161 5.16 1.34 -5.76
C SER A 161 4.14 0.50 -4.99
N TYR A 162 4.31 -0.82 -5.12
CA TYR A 162 3.89 -1.72 -4.06
C TYR A 162 4.97 -1.73 -2.97
N ASP A 163 4.56 -1.64 -1.71
CA ASP A 163 5.38 -1.90 -0.52
C ASP A 163 4.80 -3.13 0.19
N ILE A 164 5.54 -4.24 0.12
CA ILE A 164 5.09 -5.57 0.51
C ILE A 164 5.97 -6.09 1.64
N TRP A 165 5.36 -6.52 2.73
CA TRP A 165 6.10 -7.02 3.88
C TRP A 165 5.99 -8.53 4.00
N LEU A 166 7.14 -9.20 3.99
CA LEU A 166 7.30 -10.61 4.28
C LEU A 166 7.93 -10.77 5.67
N VAL A 167 7.23 -11.44 6.57
CA VAL A 167 7.63 -11.53 7.98
C VAL A 167 7.93 -12.96 8.40
N ARG A 168 8.83 -13.14 9.36
CA ARG A 168 9.20 -14.46 9.90
C ARG A 168 8.04 -15.22 10.55
N SER A 169 7.03 -14.50 11.03
CA SER A 169 5.85 -15.10 11.67
C SER A 169 4.64 -14.17 11.61
N PRO A 170 3.41 -14.71 11.51
CA PRO A 170 2.20 -13.91 11.63
C PRO A 170 2.20 -13.03 12.89
N GLY A 171 1.82 -11.76 12.75
CA GLY A 171 1.62 -10.85 13.88
C GLY A 171 2.89 -10.34 14.57
N VAL A 172 4.05 -10.37 13.91
CA VAL A 172 5.27 -9.73 14.45
C VAL A 172 5.02 -8.25 14.76
N THR A 173 5.47 -7.79 15.93
CA THR A 173 5.32 -6.39 16.34
C THR A 173 6.58 -5.55 16.12
N SER A 174 7.64 -6.16 15.59
CA SER A 174 8.93 -5.53 15.32
C SER A 174 9.65 -6.26 14.19
N LEU A 175 10.14 -5.49 13.22
CA LEU A 175 10.93 -5.96 12.10
C LEU A 175 12.38 -6.21 12.52
N GLY A 176 13.04 -7.17 11.87
CA GLY A 176 14.43 -7.52 12.16
C GLY A 176 15.14 -8.25 11.02
N PRO A 177 16.31 -8.84 11.29
CA PRO A 177 17.20 -9.46 10.30
C PRO A 177 16.59 -10.59 9.47
N SER A 178 15.46 -11.10 9.94
CA SER A 178 14.69 -12.18 9.34
C SER A 178 13.31 -11.70 8.89
N ASP A 179 13.19 -10.44 8.45
CA ASP A 179 12.01 -9.94 7.75
C ASP A 179 12.48 -9.28 6.44
N VAL A 180 11.57 -9.16 5.48
CA VAL A 180 11.85 -8.59 4.16
C VAL A 180 10.80 -7.56 3.80
N GLU A 181 11.27 -6.40 3.36
CA GLU A 181 10.49 -5.38 2.65
C GLU A 181 10.76 -5.58 1.16
N LEU A 182 9.72 -5.89 0.40
CA LEU A 182 9.77 -6.01 -1.06
C LEU A 182 9.04 -4.81 -1.64
N MET A 183 9.77 -3.98 -2.39
CA MET A 183 9.17 -2.90 -3.15
C MET A 183 9.22 -3.18 -4.64
N LEU A 184 8.09 -2.98 -5.32
CA LEU A 184 8.00 -2.99 -6.78
C LEU A 184 7.67 -1.58 -7.27
N TRP A 185 8.69 -0.88 -7.78
CA TRP A 185 8.59 0.52 -8.18
C TRP A 185 8.06 0.63 -9.60
N MET A 186 6.75 0.78 -9.77
CA MET A 186 6.11 0.94 -11.09
C MET A 186 6.44 2.30 -11.74
N PHE A 187 6.80 3.27 -10.91
CA PHE A 187 7.52 4.49 -11.26
C PHE A 187 8.71 4.62 -10.33
N ALA A 188 9.86 5.05 -10.85
CA ALA A 188 11.02 5.46 -10.05
C ALA A 188 11.65 6.72 -10.60
N ASN A 189 12.01 7.66 -9.73
CA ASN A 189 12.65 8.90 -10.15
C ASN A 189 14.18 8.80 -10.30
N GLN A 190 14.75 7.67 -9.88
CA GLN A 190 16.19 7.44 -9.81
C GLN A 190 16.50 5.95 -9.89
N SER A 191 17.75 5.63 -10.25
CA SER A 191 18.33 4.30 -10.01
C SER A 191 19.04 4.26 -8.66
N LEU A 192 19.11 3.07 -8.07
CA LEU A 192 19.85 2.82 -6.83
C LEU A 192 21.26 2.29 -7.07
N ALA A 193 21.65 2.12 -8.34
CA ALA A 193 22.96 1.61 -8.72
C ALA A 193 24.09 2.51 -8.20
N GLY A 194 25.06 1.90 -7.52
CA GLY A 194 26.24 2.59 -6.99
C GLY A 194 25.98 3.44 -5.74
N LEU A 195 24.75 3.49 -5.21
CA LEU A 195 24.48 4.12 -3.93
C LEU A 195 25.11 3.31 -2.77
N PRO A 196 25.58 3.97 -1.69
CA PRO A 196 26.18 3.27 -0.56
C PRO A 196 25.25 2.19 0.03
N TYR A 197 25.84 1.07 0.44
CA TYR A 197 25.18 -0.09 1.09
C TYR A 197 24.22 -0.91 0.20
N TRP A 198 23.80 -0.36 -0.94
CA TRP A 198 23.01 -1.08 -1.93
C TRP A 198 23.86 -2.08 -2.69
N VAL A 199 23.32 -3.28 -2.87
CA VAL A 199 23.86 -4.30 -3.75
C VAL A 199 23.02 -4.32 -5.03
N THR A 200 23.64 -4.02 -6.17
CA THR A 200 23.04 -4.31 -7.48
C THR A 200 23.08 -5.82 -7.69
N TRP A 201 21.91 -6.45 -7.71
CA TRP A 201 21.77 -7.87 -7.99
C TRP A 201 21.61 -8.10 -9.50
N ARG A 202 21.60 -9.37 -9.93
CA ARG A 202 21.30 -9.70 -11.33
C ARG A 202 19.85 -9.30 -11.66
N PRO A 203 19.58 -8.81 -12.89
CA PRO A 203 18.22 -8.51 -13.31
C PRO A 203 17.38 -9.79 -13.40
N ILE A 204 16.06 -9.61 -13.27
CA ILE A 204 15.05 -10.65 -13.50
C ILE A 204 14.09 -10.21 -14.59
N THR A 205 13.38 -11.16 -15.20
CA THR A 205 12.35 -10.86 -16.20
C THR A 205 11.06 -11.56 -15.79
N MET A 206 9.96 -10.81 -15.76
CA MET A 206 8.63 -11.33 -15.41
C MET A 206 7.57 -10.81 -16.39
N PRO A 207 6.53 -11.62 -16.70
CA PRO A 207 5.33 -11.14 -17.36
C PRO A 207 4.71 -9.99 -16.57
N THR A 208 4.49 -8.88 -17.25
CA THR A 208 3.97 -7.64 -16.68
C THR A 208 2.93 -7.09 -17.63
N LEU A 209 1.78 -6.69 -17.08
CA LEU A 209 0.74 -6.01 -17.82
C LEU A 209 1.09 -4.52 -17.91
N ILE A 210 1.26 -3.99 -19.11
CA ILE A 210 1.51 -2.58 -19.37
C ILE A 210 0.45 -2.09 -20.35
N ASN A 211 -0.43 -1.19 -19.89
CA ASN A 211 -1.47 -0.56 -20.71
C ASN A 211 -2.33 -1.55 -21.53
N GLY A 212 -2.69 -2.69 -20.95
CA GLY A 212 -3.54 -3.71 -21.55
C GLY A 212 -2.79 -4.86 -22.23
N ASP A 213 -1.48 -4.76 -22.43
CA ASP A 213 -0.67 -5.81 -23.05
C ASP A 213 0.21 -6.51 -22.00
N ILE A 214 0.27 -7.85 -22.03
CA ILE A 214 1.21 -8.62 -21.20
C ILE A 214 2.49 -8.80 -21.99
N GLU A 215 3.58 -8.26 -21.44
CA GLU A 215 4.93 -8.37 -22.01
C GLU A 215 5.95 -8.81 -20.95
N ASN A 216 7.06 -9.38 -21.39
CA ASN A 216 8.14 -9.76 -20.49
C ASN A 216 9.01 -8.54 -20.20
N VAL A 217 8.87 -7.97 -18.99
CA VAL A 217 9.62 -6.80 -18.54
C VAL A 217 10.84 -7.24 -17.75
N THR A 218 12.00 -6.65 -18.06
CA THR A 218 13.21 -6.79 -17.26
C THR A 218 13.20 -5.78 -16.11
N TYR A 219 13.54 -6.26 -14.91
CA TYR A 219 13.64 -5.49 -13.69
C TYR A 219 15.09 -5.46 -13.21
N GLN A 220 15.58 -4.27 -12.91
CA GLN A 220 16.78 -4.11 -12.09
C GLN A 220 16.43 -4.43 -10.64
N VAL A 221 17.27 -5.24 -9.99
CA VAL A 221 17.05 -5.70 -8.62
C VAL A 221 18.13 -5.10 -7.72
N PHE A 222 17.70 -4.43 -6.67
CA PHE A 222 18.56 -3.83 -5.66
C PHE A 222 18.27 -4.41 -4.30
N ILE A 223 19.31 -4.74 -3.54
CA ILE A 223 19.19 -5.32 -2.21
C ILE A 223 19.92 -4.43 -1.22
N LEU A 224 19.22 -3.99 -0.18
CA LEU A 224 19.80 -3.39 1.01
C LEU A 224 19.71 -4.42 2.16
N PRO A 225 20.81 -5.10 2.53
CA PRO A 225 20.73 -6.26 3.42
C PRO A 225 20.31 -5.97 4.88
N ARG A 226 20.40 -4.70 5.29
CA ARG A 226 20.26 -4.22 6.68
C ARG A 226 19.61 -2.84 6.73
N ASN A 227 18.39 -2.72 6.21
CA ASN A 227 17.62 -1.48 6.25
C ASN A 227 17.22 -1.13 7.69
N GLY A 228 17.38 0.13 8.10
CA GLY A 228 17.11 0.56 9.49
C GLY A 228 18.24 0.25 10.49
N GLY A 229 19.39 -0.26 10.05
CA GLY A 229 20.60 -0.44 10.87
C GLY A 229 21.08 -1.90 10.99
N PRO A 230 22.09 -2.19 11.84
CA PRO A 230 22.74 -3.51 11.90
C PRO A 230 21.81 -4.69 12.23
N SER A 231 20.72 -4.43 12.94
CA SER A 231 19.66 -5.41 13.27
C SER A 231 18.40 -5.22 12.43
N GLY A 232 18.52 -4.49 11.33
CA GLY A 232 17.47 -4.17 10.40
C GLY A 232 17.04 -5.35 9.52
N TRP A 233 15.97 -5.14 8.75
CA TRP A 233 15.43 -6.10 7.79
C TRP A 233 16.14 -6.01 6.44
N MET A 234 15.86 -6.96 5.55
CA MET A 234 16.30 -6.89 4.17
C MET A 234 15.30 -6.08 3.35
N LEU A 235 15.77 -5.13 2.55
CA LEU A 235 14.94 -4.42 1.57
C LEU A 235 15.35 -4.86 0.16
N ILE A 236 14.38 -5.32 -0.63
CA ILE A 236 14.54 -5.71 -2.03
C ILE A 236 13.69 -4.76 -2.86
N ILE A 237 14.30 -4.08 -3.83
CA ILE A 237 13.61 -3.15 -4.73
C ILE A 237 13.75 -3.63 -6.18
N LEU A 238 12.60 -3.76 -6.85
CA LEU A 238 12.49 -4.09 -8.27
C LEU A 238 12.10 -2.83 -9.04
N ILE A 239 12.95 -2.40 -9.97
CA ILE A 239 12.71 -1.24 -10.84
C ILE A 239 12.61 -1.71 -12.30
N PRO A 240 11.48 -1.51 -12.99
CA PRO A 240 11.28 -1.95 -14.37
C PRO A 240 12.09 -1.12 -15.36
N GLU A 241 12.64 -1.77 -16.37
CA GLU A 241 13.28 -1.11 -17.51
C GLU A 241 12.26 -0.75 -18.60
N VAL A 242 11.22 -0.01 -18.22
CA VAL A 242 10.13 0.42 -19.11
C VAL A 242 10.21 1.93 -19.35
N ASN A 243 10.00 2.34 -20.61
CA ASN A 243 9.90 3.74 -21.08
C ASN A 243 11.12 4.63 -20.77
N THR A 244 12.30 4.25 -21.27
CA THR A 244 13.57 4.97 -21.09
C THR A 244 13.73 6.17 -22.05
N SER A 245 12.68 6.96 -22.27
CA SER A 245 12.73 8.15 -23.11
C SER A 245 13.50 9.30 -22.43
N GLY A 246 14.83 9.20 -22.43
CA GLY A 246 15.75 10.29 -22.05
C GLY A 246 16.51 10.13 -20.74
N GLY A 247 16.41 8.98 -20.06
CA GLY A 247 17.31 8.62 -18.94
C GLY A 247 17.07 9.32 -17.60
N GLN A 248 15.89 9.91 -17.37
CA GLN A 248 15.58 10.55 -16.08
C GLN A 248 14.76 9.66 -15.13
N TYR A 249 13.85 8.83 -15.65
CA TYR A 249 12.90 8.06 -14.85
C TYR A 249 12.73 6.65 -15.40
N HIS A 250 12.31 5.72 -14.54
CA HIS A 250 12.02 4.33 -14.87
C HIS A 250 10.53 4.04 -14.65
N GLY A 251 9.89 3.29 -15.55
CA GLY A 251 8.49 2.88 -15.41
C GLY A 251 7.46 3.87 -15.98
N LEU A 252 6.27 3.93 -15.39
CA LEU A 252 5.13 4.70 -15.90
C LEU A 252 4.79 5.89 -14.99
N LEU A 253 4.68 7.09 -15.57
CA LEU A 253 4.07 8.24 -14.87
C LEU A 253 2.55 8.14 -14.77
N LYS A 254 1.94 7.42 -15.71
CA LYS A 254 0.51 7.14 -15.79
C LYS A 254 0.25 5.91 -16.64
N GLY A 255 -0.85 5.23 -16.37
CA GLY A 255 -1.29 4.09 -17.15
C GLY A 255 -1.68 2.91 -16.27
N GLU A 256 -1.84 1.77 -16.93
CA GLU A 256 -2.13 0.50 -16.28
C GLU A 256 -0.85 -0.31 -16.13
N TYR A 257 -0.63 -0.83 -14.93
CA TYR A 257 0.49 -1.68 -14.56
C TYR A 257 -0.03 -2.90 -13.81
N GLY A 258 0.44 -4.09 -14.14
CA GLY A 258 0.06 -5.28 -13.39
C GLY A 258 1.15 -6.33 -13.34
N VAL A 259 1.14 -7.10 -12.25
CA VAL A 259 2.04 -8.25 -12.03
C VAL A 259 1.27 -9.41 -11.41
N ASN A 260 1.73 -10.63 -11.66
CA ASN A 260 1.24 -11.80 -10.94
C ASN A 260 1.91 -11.86 -9.55
N LEU A 261 1.10 -11.83 -8.49
CA LEU A 261 1.56 -11.87 -7.10
C LEU A 261 2.25 -13.20 -6.76
N GLY A 262 1.73 -14.34 -7.23
CA GLY A 262 2.36 -15.65 -7.00
C GLY A 262 3.75 -15.73 -7.62
N GLU A 263 3.88 -15.25 -8.86
CA GLU A 263 5.17 -15.16 -9.55
C GLU A 263 6.15 -14.20 -8.86
N LEU A 264 5.67 -13.00 -8.49
CA LEU A 264 6.46 -12.03 -7.74
C LEU A 264 6.98 -12.60 -6.41
N MET A 265 6.14 -13.35 -5.69
CA MET A 265 6.56 -14.02 -4.45
C MET A 265 7.59 -15.10 -4.72
N ASN A 266 7.40 -15.94 -5.73
CA ASN A 266 8.39 -16.96 -6.10
C ASN A 266 9.75 -16.35 -6.47
N GLU A 267 9.77 -15.31 -7.30
CA GLU A 267 11.01 -14.62 -7.65
C GLU A 267 11.69 -14.00 -6.43
N THR A 268 10.90 -13.39 -5.54
CA THR A 268 11.41 -12.83 -4.29
C THR A 268 12.03 -13.90 -3.39
N LEU A 269 11.37 -15.05 -3.22
CA LEU A 269 11.90 -16.18 -2.44
C LEU A 269 13.17 -16.77 -3.07
N ASN A 270 13.25 -16.83 -4.40
CA ASN A 270 14.46 -17.25 -5.12
C ASN A 270 15.63 -16.28 -4.88
N ILE A 271 15.38 -14.97 -4.99
CA ILE A 271 16.39 -13.93 -4.70
C ILE A 271 16.90 -14.08 -3.26
N ILE A 272 16.00 -14.21 -2.29
CA ILE A 272 16.37 -14.39 -0.87
C ILE A 272 17.20 -15.67 -0.69
N GLY A 273 16.77 -16.78 -1.30
CA GLY A 273 17.45 -18.06 -1.22
C GLY A 273 18.88 -18.02 -1.77
N GLU A 274 19.04 -17.42 -2.95
CA GLU A 274 20.35 -17.25 -3.61
C GLU A 274 21.25 -16.26 -2.85
N PHE A 275 20.69 -15.15 -2.37
CA PHE A 275 21.46 -14.10 -1.69
C PHE A 275 21.93 -14.52 -0.29
N ASN A 276 21.08 -15.21 0.49
CA ASN A 276 21.35 -15.55 1.89
C ASN A 276 21.77 -17.01 2.14
N GLY A 277 21.79 -17.87 1.11
CA GLY A 277 22.32 -19.24 1.19
C GLY A 277 21.61 -20.11 2.24
N THR A 278 20.28 -20.20 2.17
CA THR A 278 19.38 -21.10 2.96
C THR A 278 19.04 -20.75 4.42
N ARG A 279 19.34 -19.54 4.91
CA ARG A 279 19.13 -19.14 6.34
C ARG A 279 17.69 -18.97 6.85
N TRP A 280 16.65 -19.42 6.13
CA TRP A 280 15.25 -19.11 6.44
C TRP A 280 14.43 -20.38 6.64
N GLU A 281 14.77 -21.14 7.67
CA GLU A 281 14.23 -22.49 7.95
C GLU A 281 12.70 -22.52 8.20
N GLN A 282 12.08 -21.40 8.58
CA GLN A 282 10.65 -21.32 8.91
C GLN A 282 9.77 -20.72 7.79
N GLY A 283 10.37 -20.42 6.64
CA GLY A 283 9.68 -19.70 5.57
C GLY A 283 9.33 -18.26 5.95
N LEU A 284 8.72 -17.55 5.00
CA LEU A 284 8.25 -16.17 5.16
C LEU A 284 6.74 -16.11 4.97
N TYR A 285 6.08 -15.17 5.65
CA TYR A 285 4.66 -14.92 5.52
C TYR A 285 4.43 -13.57 4.86
N LEU A 286 3.66 -13.53 3.76
CA LEU A 286 3.15 -12.29 3.21
C LEU A 286 2.18 -11.67 4.22
N SER A 287 2.55 -10.55 4.83
CA SER A 287 1.77 -9.91 5.92
C SER A 287 0.87 -8.81 5.41
N VAL A 288 1.40 -7.94 4.56
CA VAL A 288 0.69 -6.76 4.07
C VAL A 288 1.14 -6.42 2.66
N ILE A 289 0.20 -5.90 1.87
CA ILE A 289 0.44 -5.29 0.56
C ILE A 289 -0.04 -3.85 0.65
N GLN A 290 0.87 -2.92 0.44
CA GLN A 290 0.59 -1.49 0.35
C GLN A 290 0.80 -1.02 -1.09
N LEU A 291 0.00 -0.06 -1.52
CA LEU A 291 0.10 0.60 -2.81
C LEU A 291 0.07 2.10 -2.58
N GLY A 292 1.14 2.80 -2.97
CA GLY A 292 1.29 4.22 -2.67
C GLY A 292 2.44 4.86 -3.42
N ALA A 293 2.88 6.00 -2.92
CA ALA A 293 4.01 6.74 -3.47
C ALA A 293 4.89 7.29 -2.34
N GLU A 294 6.19 7.04 -2.41
CA GLU A 294 7.16 7.74 -1.55
C GLU A 294 7.30 9.20 -2.03
N VAL A 295 6.99 10.14 -1.13
CA VAL A 295 7.04 11.58 -1.42
C VAL A 295 8.20 12.26 -0.70
N ASP A 296 8.87 13.20 -1.37
CA ASP A 296 10.00 13.99 -0.85
C ASP A 296 9.79 15.50 -1.10
N ALA A 297 10.49 16.30 -0.28
CA ALA A 297 10.52 17.74 -0.26
C ALA A 297 11.96 18.30 -0.38
N PRO A 298 12.71 18.04 -1.46
CA PRO A 298 14.11 18.48 -1.58
C PRO A 298 14.28 20.02 -1.53
N GLY A 299 13.23 20.77 -1.86
CA GLY A 299 13.17 22.24 -1.73
C GLY A 299 12.37 22.75 -0.53
N GLY A 300 12.01 21.87 0.42
CA GLY A 300 11.18 22.20 1.58
C GLY A 300 9.67 22.21 1.33
N ASP A 301 9.22 22.02 0.08
CA ASP A 301 7.81 22.03 -0.28
C ASP A 301 7.40 20.75 -1.04
N MET A 302 6.17 20.30 -0.80
CA MET A 302 5.49 19.20 -1.50
C MET A 302 4.15 19.71 -2.03
N ILE A 303 4.09 20.00 -3.33
CA ILE A 303 2.86 20.34 -4.05
C ILE A 303 2.72 19.37 -5.21
N MET A 304 1.90 18.35 -4.99
CA MET A 304 1.77 17.21 -5.89
C MET A 304 0.43 16.52 -5.68
N ASN A 305 0.04 15.69 -6.63
CA ASN A 305 -1.12 14.84 -6.52
C ASN A 305 -0.93 13.56 -7.31
N PHE A 306 -1.54 12.48 -6.84
CA PHE A 306 -1.69 11.27 -7.62
C PHE A 306 -3.11 10.75 -7.50
N ASN A 307 -3.51 9.94 -8.48
CA ASN A 307 -4.76 9.20 -8.41
C ASN A 307 -4.54 7.73 -8.74
N VAL A 308 -5.28 6.89 -8.06
CA VAL A 308 -5.45 5.47 -8.37
C VAL A 308 -6.87 5.32 -8.90
N SER A 309 -6.97 5.24 -10.23
CA SER A 309 -8.25 5.12 -10.94
C SER A 309 -8.87 3.75 -10.78
N SER A 310 -8.06 2.70 -10.61
CA SER A 310 -8.51 1.36 -10.26
C SER A 310 -7.35 0.57 -9.66
N TRP A 311 -7.66 -0.34 -8.74
CA TRP A 311 -6.77 -1.40 -8.29
C TRP A 311 -7.61 -2.65 -8.06
N TYR A 312 -7.25 -3.76 -8.69
CA TYR A 312 -7.97 -5.02 -8.59
C TYR A 312 -7.05 -6.23 -8.63
N LEU A 313 -7.50 -7.32 -8.01
CA LEU A 313 -6.94 -8.65 -8.16
C LEU A 313 -7.73 -9.41 -9.21
N VAL A 314 -7.06 -10.13 -10.10
CA VAL A 314 -7.67 -10.98 -11.13
C VAL A 314 -7.24 -12.42 -10.95
N ASN A 315 -8.21 -13.32 -10.86
CA ASN A 315 -7.95 -14.75 -11.02
C ASN A 315 -8.00 -15.10 -12.52
N GLY A 316 -6.89 -15.61 -13.07
CA GLY A 316 -6.72 -15.85 -14.51
C GLY A 316 -5.99 -14.71 -15.23
N SER A 317 -6.03 -14.71 -16.57
CA SER A 317 -5.36 -13.66 -17.37
C SER A 317 -6.12 -12.33 -17.27
N PRO A 318 -5.44 -11.20 -17.00
CA PRO A 318 -6.07 -9.89 -16.93
C PRO A 318 -6.57 -9.38 -18.29
N THR A 319 -6.07 -9.96 -19.40
CA THR A 319 -6.46 -9.59 -20.77
C THR A 319 -7.70 -10.32 -21.29
N ASN A 320 -8.08 -11.42 -20.64
CA ASN A 320 -9.26 -12.21 -21.01
C ASN A 320 -10.49 -11.73 -20.26
N LEU A 321 -10.97 -10.54 -20.63
CA LEU A 321 -12.22 -9.99 -20.11
C LEU A 321 -13.41 -10.79 -20.67
N CYS A 322 -14.14 -11.48 -19.80
CA CYS A 322 -15.52 -11.82 -20.13
C CYS A 322 -16.36 -10.56 -20.05
N SER A 323 -17.19 -10.30 -21.06
CA SER A 323 -18.22 -9.27 -21.01
C SER A 323 -19.00 -9.40 -19.71
N ALA A 324 -18.82 -8.46 -18.79
CA ALA A 324 -19.51 -8.48 -17.51
C ALA A 324 -21.02 -8.55 -17.80
N MET A 325 -21.69 -9.61 -17.30
CA MET A 325 -23.14 -9.58 -17.20
C MET A 325 -23.49 -8.40 -16.31
N THR A 326 -23.89 -7.30 -16.94
CA THR A 326 -24.46 -6.17 -16.23
C THR A 326 -25.81 -6.66 -15.73
N THR A 327 -25.86 -7.16 -14.49
CA THR A 327 -27.13 -7.43 -13.83
C THR A 327 -27.72 -6.06 -13.50
N THR A 328 -28.44 -5.48 -14.45
CA THR A 328 -29.28 -4.31 -14.21
C THR A 328 -30.38 -4.75 -13.25
N THR A 329 -30.16 -4.55 -11.95
CA THR A 329 -31.22 -4.71 -10.97
C THR A 329 -32.19 -3.54 -11.15
N THR A 330 -33.17 -3.71 -12.03
CA THR A 330 -34.29 -2.77 -12.15
C THR A 330 -35.10 -2.86 -10.87
N THR A 331 -34.82 -1.99 -9.91
CA THR A 331 -35.70 -1.79 -8.76
C THR A 331 -36.91 -1.01 -9.27
N SER A 332 -38.00 -1.71 -9.60
CA SER A 332 -39.29 -1.08 -9.81
C SER A 332 -39.78 -0.55 -8.47
N VAL A 333 -39.48 0.71 -8.18
CA VAL A 333 -40.12 1.43 -7.09
C VAL A 333 -41.57 1.65 -7.52
N THR A 334 -42.48 0.82 -7.01
CA THR A 334 -43.92 1.09 -7.08
C THR A 334 -44.16 2.33 -6.24
N ALA A 335 -44.42 3.47 -6.89
CA ALA A 335 -44.81 4.69 -6.22
C ALA A 335 -46.06 4.43 -5.36
N PRO A 336 -46.08 4.78 -4.07
CA PRO A 336 -47.29 4.72 -3.29
C PRO A 336 -48.32 5.70 -3.88
N GLN A 337 -49.52 5.20 -4.14
CA GLN A 337 -50.68 6.03 -4.49
C GLN A 337 -50.88 7.09 -3.41
N LEU A 338 -50.71 8.36 -3.77
CA LEU A 338 -51.14 9.49 -2.97
C LEU A 338 -52.66 9.43 -2.79
N THR A 339 -53.11 9.04 -1.60
CA THR A 339 -54.47 9.29 -1.15
C THR A 339 -54.50 10.74 -0.65
N SER A 340 -55.14 11.64 -1.41
CA SER A 340 -55.31 13.03 -1.03
C SER A 340 -56.30 13.12 0.14
N THR A 341 -55.77 13.32 1.34
CA THR A 341 -56.57 13.71 2.51
C THR A 341 -56.42 15.23 2.66
N THR A 342 -57.46 15.98 2.32
CA THR A 342 -57.55 17.42 2.55
C THR A 342 -57.70 17.69 4.04
N SER A 343 -56.63 18.15 4.67
CA SER A 343 -56.63 18.69 6.02
C SER A 343 -56.39 20.20 5.94
N ASN A 344 -57.43 21.00 6.14
CA ASN A 344 -57.31 22.43 6.33
C ASN A 344 -56.61 22.69 7.67
N VAL A 345 -55.36 23.17 7.63
CA VAL A 345 -54.67 23.69 8.81
C VAL A 345 -54.17 25.09 8.50
N SER A 346 -54.80 26.04 9.19
CA SER A 346 -54.51 27.47 9.23
C SER A 346 -53.10 27.74 9.79
N THR A 347 -52.33 28.51 9.04
CA THR A 347 -51.02 29.07 9.43
C THR A 347 -51.16 30.21 10.44
N PRO A 348 -50.30 30.26 11.47
CA PRO A 348 -49.85 31.52 12.03
C PRO A 348 -48.45 31.85 11.48
N VAL A 349 -48.37 32.97 10.76
CA VAL A 349 -47.12 33.62 10.36
C VAL A 349 -46.43 34.12 11.62
N VAL A 350 -45.27 33.56 11.96
CA VAL A 350 -44.37 34.11 12.98
C VAL A 350 -43.13 34.64 12.27
N SER A 351 -43.11 35.96 12.08
CA SER A 351 -41.94 36.73 11.70
C SER A 351 -40.91 36.67 12.84
N ARG A 352 -39.74 36.07 12.61
CA ARG A 352 -38.59 36.17 13.53
C ARG A 352 -37.53 37.09 12.93
N SER A 353 -37.32 38.21 13.61
CA SER A 353 -36.22 39.15 13.44
C SER A 353 -34.90 38.52 13.91
N LEU A 354 -33.84 38.67 13.12
CA LEU A 354 -32.47 38.40 13.56
C LEU A 354 -32.04 39.44 14.61
N THR A 355 -31.68 38.98 15.80
CA THR A 355 -30.97 39.78 16.79
C THR A 355 -29.52 39.32 16.82
N THR A 356 -28.63 40.13 16.26
CA THR A 356 -27.17 40.00 16.37
C THR A 356 -26.75 40.56 17.73
N SER A 357 -26.21 39.73 18.61
CA SER A 357 -25.52 40.17 19.82
C SER A 357 -24.02 39.96 19.66
N SER A 358 -23.31 41.05 19.42
CA SER A 358 -21.85 41.15 19.53
C SER A 358 -21.47 41.38 20.99
N SER A 359 -20.74 40.46 21.62
CA SER A 359 -20.04 40.72 22.88
C SER A 359 -18.54 40.86 22.61
N VAL A 360 -18.09 42.12 22.67
CA VAL A 360 -16.69 42.51 22.75
C VAL A 360 -16.22 42.25 24.18
N GLN A 361 -15.20 41.42 24.35
CA GLN A 361 -14.37 41.42 25.57
C GLN A 361 -12.95 41.80 25.19
N SER A 362 -12.53 42.97 25.68
CA SER A 362 -11.16 43.47 25.67
C SER A 362 -10.44 43.02 26.96
N PRO A 363 -9.09 42.95 26.98
CA PRO A 363 -8.34 42.04 27.82
C PRO A 363 -8.03 42.63 29.21
N ARG A 364 -7.78 41.76 30.19
CA ARG A 364 -7.05 42.13 31.40
C ARG A 364 -5.77 41.31 31.55
N PRO A 365 -4.70 41.93 32.09
CA PRO A 365 -3.33 41.43 32.04
C PRO A 365 -2.95 40.66 33.31
N GLY A 366 -1.90 39.85 33.17
CA GLY A 366 -1.04 39.42 34.26
C GLY A 366 -1.49 38.13 34.94
N GLU A 367 -0.79 37.04 34.64
CA GLU A 367 -0.05 36.26 35.64
C GLU A 367 0.80 35.21 34.92
N ALA A 368 2.11 35.37 35.07
CA ALA A 368 3.10 34.37 34.71
C ALA A 368 3.08 33.29 35.78
N HIS A 369 2.94 32.03 35.37
CA HIS A 369 3.35 30.89 36.18
C HIS A 369 4.13 29.91 35.33
N GLU A 370 5.35 29.67 35.80
CA GLU A 370 6.32 28.69 35.35
C GLU A 370 5.73 27.28 35.31
N VAL A 371 6.00 26.56 34.23
CA VAL A 371 6.10 25.10 34.23
C VAL A 371 7.36 24.75 33.45
N GLU A 372 8.51 24.91 34.10
CA GLU A 372 9.70 24.12 33.82
C GLU A 372 9.67 22.83 34.67
N GLU A 373 10.52 21.88 34.29
CA GLU A 373 10.81 20.59 34.96
C GLU A 373 9.97 19.37 34.56
N LEU A 374 10.36 18.72 33.45
CA LEU A 374 10.46 17.25 33.43
C LEU A 374 11.42 16.67 32.37
N LEU A 375 12.54 17.34 32.07
CA LEU A 375 13.52 16.83 31.06
C LEU A 375 14.98 16.76 31.53
N VAL A 376 15.28 17.15 32.76
CA VAL A 376 16.65 17.21 33.29
C VAL A 376 17.20 15.86 33.83
N PRO A 377 16.42 14.89 34.36
CA PRO A 377 17.02 13.67 34.89
C PRO A 377 17.53 12.68 33.83
N ALA A 378 16.96 12.68 32.62
CA ALA A 378 17.30 11.68 31.59
C ALA A 378 18.66 11.94 30.92
N VAL A 379 19.04 13.21 30.76
CA VAL A 379 20.30 13.59 30.10
C VAL A 379 21.51 13.32 31.01
N VAL A 380 21.36 13.49 32.32
CA VAL A 380 22.45 13.23 33.29
C VAL A 380 22.76 11.73 33.40
N VAL A 381 21.75 10.87 33.34
CA VAL A 381 21.93 9.40 33.40
C VAL A 381 22.61 8.86 32.15
N ILE A 382 22.25 9.36 30.96
CA ILE A 382 22.88 8.94 29.69
C ILE A 382 24.34 9.40 29.62
N THR A 383 24.64 10.62 30.09
CA THR A 383 26.01 11.15 30.08
C THR A 383 26.92 10.39 31.05
N ALA A 384 26.42 9.99 32.23
CA ALA A 384 27.17 9.19 33.20
C ALA A 384 27.48 7.76 32.67
N LEU A 385 26.54 7.14 31.94
CA LEU A 385 26.72 5.82 31.34
C LEU A 385 27.77 5.83 30.21
N ILE A 386 27.80 6.88 29.40
CA ILE A 386 28.80 7.05 28.33
C ILE A 386 30.20 7.24 28.90
N VAL A 387 30.34 8.02 29.98
CA VAL A 387 31.64 8.23 30.66
C VAL A 387 32.12 6.95 31.34
N ALA A 388 31.23 6.18 31.97
CA ALA A 388 31.57 4.90 32.57
C ALA A 388 32.04 3.86 31.53
N LEU A 389 31.38 3.79 30.37
CA LEU A 389 31.80 2.92 29.27
C LEU A 389 33.16 3.33 28.67
N ALA A 390 33.40 4.63 28.53
CA ALA A 390 34.67 5.16 28.03
C ALA A 390 35.86 4.94 29.00
N LEU A 391 35.59 4.85 30.30
CA LEU A 391 36.61 4.54 31.31
C LEU A 391 36.91 3.03 31.39
N LEU A 392 35.94 2.17 31.07
CA LEU A 392 36.11 0.71 31.02
C LEU A 392 36.90 0.25 29.78
N THR A 393 36.83 0.99 28.66
CA THR A 393 37.57 0.67 27.43
C THR A 393 39.02 1.15 27.44
N LYS A 394 39.41 2.04 28.37
CA LYS A 394 40.79 2.51 28.55
C LYS A 394 41.68 1.65 29.47
N ARG A 395 41.14 0.56 30.04
CA ARG A 395 41.88 -0.35 30.94
C ARG A 395 42.17 -1.74 30.35
N LYS A 396 42.29 -1.85 29.04
CA LYS A 396 42.87 -3.03 28.37
C LYS A 396 44.13 -2.67 27.62
#